data_AF-A0A317XTZ5-F1
#
_entry.id   AF-A0A317XTZ5-F1
#
_cell.length_a   1.000
_cell.length_b   1.000
_cell.length_c   1.000
_cell.angle_alpha   90.00
_cell.angle_beta   90.00
_cell.angle_gamma   90.00
#
_symmetry.space_group_name_H-M   'P 1'
#
loop_
_entity.id
_entity.type
_entity.pdbx_description
1 polymer ?
#
loop_
_entity_poly.entity_id
_entity_poly.type
_entity_poly.pdbx_seq_one_letter_code
_entity_poly.pdbx_strand_id
1 'polypeptide(L)'
;MSISQRMNLLDVLHTGTLGNKIESLLQRKDTTAPQTVIKEAANMDKIDLSNPSSLKTADNDMGLSSLQAPMPSLLHRDSLASTTSTSSSGLSSPMSEDTDEEDLSCFDFIDMERHPSLSASSDSLSPSPSPREKCVFSASEKLFSTGEQTKKLPAGTHGTVLLVGVGFVGAHLMERFSSAYEVVAFDVSSKRCEQLRSLHGENRNVTFISDVEADARTSSFDLCLVSVPTLLTPDLSSVDQTHIRAAFDMVYRLARPGSTVVVESSVTVGMTRALFSPLRAKGVFVGFSPERVDPGRTFPAFEDIPKVVSGLDNESLERIVELYSRVFTTVVPVSKPEVAEFTKLYENCQRLINIAYVNEIADACQSHGVDVHEVVMASSTKPFGFTPYTPSLGAGGHCIPVNPFYLLANCDLPLLKSAALANQQRPVAKAQEVKQIAKEAFATRTFASAEERANAKVSVAILGMGFKRGEASLAYAPTVTLADSMQELGLSVHYIDDYVKTDRWGQIEKNVLMETPAALDEMVDVVVVAQKPLAEETRALQRLTRAQVVYFSK
;
A
#
# COMPACT_ATOMS: atom_id res chain seq x y z
N MET A 1 -26.36 -41.22 -3.41
CA MET A 1 -26.97 -40.17 -2.55
C MET A 1 -28.24 -39.67 -3.20
N SER A 2 -29.33 -39.54 -2.46
CA SER A 2 -30.68 -39.29 -2.98
C SER A 2 -30.90 -37.82 -3.37
N ILE A 3 -31.84 -37.59 -4.29
CA ILE A 3 -32.22 -36.29 -4.88
C ILE A 3 -32.55 -35.21 -3.82
N SER A 4 -32.94 -35.63 -2.60
CA SER A 4 -33.18 -34.73 -1.46
C SER A 4 -31.92 -34.09 -0.87
N GLN A 5 -30.71 -34.56 -1.23
CA GLN A 5 -29.44 -33.96 -0.79
C GLN A 5 -28.86 -32.98 -1.82
N ARG A 6 -29.48 -32.83 -3.00
CA ARG A 6 -29.07 -31.85 -4.04
C ARG A 6 -29.87 -30.54 -4.00
N MET A 7 -30.98 -30.49 -3.27
CA MET A 7 -31.80 -29.26 -3.16
C MET A 7 -31.34 -28.28 -2.08
N ASN A 8 -30.40 -28.62 -1.20
CA ASN A 8 -29.88 -27.68 -0.18
C ASN A 8 -28.70 -26.82 -0.63
N LEU A 9 -28.29 -26.90 -1.91
CA LEU A 9 -27.23 -26.04 -2.47
C LEU A 9 -27.78 -24.91 -3.36
N LEU A 10 -29.09 -24.89 -3.63
CA LEU A 10 -29.75 -23.88 -4.47
C LEU A 10 -30.50 -22.80 -3.66
N ASP A 11 -30.77 -23.03 -2.38
CA ASP A 11 -31.40 -22.04 -1.50
C ASP A 11 -30.41 -21.03 -0.86
N VAL A 12 -29.10 -21.19 -1.07
CA VAL A 12 -28.06 -20.27 -0.53
C VAL A 12 -27.67 -19.17 -1.52
N LEU A 13 -28.27 -19.13 -2.72
CA LEU A 13 -28.02 -18.09 -3.73
C LEU A 13 -29.19 -17.12 -3.95
N HIS A 14 -30.19 -17.13 -3.08
CA HIS A 14 -31.37 -16.25 -3.18
C HIS A 14 -31.34 -15.04 -2.25
N THR A 15 -30.19 -14.39 -2.12
CA THR A 15 -30.10 -13.01 -1.59
C THR A 15 -29.13 -12.21 -2.45
N GLY A 16 -29.62 -11.71 -3.58
CA GLY A 16 -28.83 -10.88 -4.47
C GLY A 16 -29.69 -10.34 -5.60
N THR A 17 -29.44 -9.08 -5.94
CA THR A 17 -30.18 -8.13 -6.80
C THR A 17 -30.60 -8.61 -8.21
N LEU A 18 -30.26 -9.85 -8.59
CA LEU A 18 -30.61 -10.48 -9.86
C LEU A 18 -31.98 -11.19 -9.82
N GLY A 19 -32.38 -11.78 -8.68
CA GLY A 19 -33.70 -12.40 -8.52
C GLY A 19 -34.85 -11.41 -8.68
N ASN A 20 -34.70 -10.22 -8.08
CA ASN A 20 -35.69 -9.14 -8.15
C ASN A 20 -35.86 -8.57 -9.57
N LYS A 21 -34.83 -8.65 -10.43
CA LYS A 21 -34.88 -8.20 -11.83
C LYS A 21 -35.61 -9.20 -12.73
N ILE A 22 -35.51 -10.49 -12.44
CA ILE A 22 -36.19 -11.54 -13.22
C ILE A 22 -37.68 -11.57 -12.89
N GLU A 23 -38.07 -11.40 -11.62
CA GLU A 23 -39.48 -11.26 -11.24
C GLU A 23 -40.12 -9.99 -11.84
N SER A 24 -39.41 -8.86 -11.88
CA SER A 24 -39.96 -7.63 -12.47
C SER A 24 -40.11 -7.70 -14.00
N LEU A 25 -39.32 -8.54 -14.66
CA LEU A 25 -39.40 -8.77 -16.12
C LEU A 25 -40.49 -9.79 -16.46
N LEU A 26 -40.76 -10.78 -15.60
CA LEU A 26 -41.84 -11.76 -15.79
C LEU A 26 -43.23 -11.21 -15.48
N GLN A 27 -43.35 -10.14 -14.70
CA GLN A 27 -44.64 -9.49 -14.39
C GLN A 27 -45.12 -8.47 -15.43
N ARG A 28 -44.26 -8.06 -16.39
CA ARG A 28 -44.66 -7.17 -17.49
C ARG A 28 -45.06 -7.97 -18.71
N LYS A 29 -46.33 -8.35 -18.79
CA LYS A 29 -46.98 -8.73 -20.06
C LYS A 29 -47.07 -7.48 -20.95
N ASP A 30 -46.04 -7.24 -21.75
CA ASP A 30 -46.21 -6.44 -22.95
C ASP A 30 -45.35 -6.99 -24.09
N THR A 31 -46.05 -7.43 -25.13
CA THR A 31 -45.50 -8.09 -26.31
C THR A 31 -44.98 -7.03 -27.28
N THR A 32 -43.67 -6.80 -27.33
CA THR A 32 -42.91 -6.34 -28.52
C THR A 32 -41.42 -6.15 -28.20
N ALA A 33 -40.58 -7.17 -28.46
CA ALA A 33 -39.13 -7.02 -28.60
C ALA A 33 -38.51 -8.21 -29.41
N PRO A 34 -37.39 -8.03 -30.13
CA PRO A 34 -37.06 -8.77 -31.37
C PRO A 34 -36.46 -10.18 -31.19
N GLN A 35 -36.58 -11.00 -32.25
CA GLN A 35 -36.27 -12.45 -32.37
C GLN A 35 -34.82 -12.93 -32.12
N THR A 36 -33.96 -12.18 -31.42
CA THR A 36 -32.56 -12.56 -31.19
C THR A 36 -32.29 -13.30 -29.88
N VAL A 37 -33.23 -13.35 -28.93
CA VAL A 37 -33.02 -13.99 -27.61
C VAL A 37 -33.48 -15.45 -27.53
N ILE A 38 -34.21 -15.96 -28.54
CA ILE A 38 -34.77 -17.33 -28.52
C ILE A 38 -33.79 -18.37 -29.11
N LYS A 39 -32.66 -17.96 -29.71
CA LYS A 39 -31.69 -18.91 -30.30
C LYS A 39 -30.57 -19.39 -29.36
N GLU A 40 -30.31 -18.73 -28.23
CA GLU A 40 -29.22 -19.14 -27.32
C GLU A 40 -29.66 -20.12 -26.24
N ALA A 41 -30.96 -20.21 -25.94
CA ALA A 41 -31.50 -21.18 -24.96
C ALA A 41 -31.61 -22.62 -25.50
N ALA A 42 -31.40 -22.84 -26.81
CA ALA A 42 -31.59 -24.15 -27.45
C ALA A 42 -30.31 -25.00 -27.60
N ASN A 43 -29.15 -24.53 -27.09
CA ASN A 43 -27.87 -25.23 -27.26
C ASN A 43 -27.23 -25.79 -25.97
N MET A 44 -27.96 -25.78 -24.84
CA MET A 44 -27.44 -26.26 -23.54
C MET A 44 -27.80 -27.72 -23.17
N ASP A 45 -28.39 -28.50 -24.07
CA ASP A 45 -28.82 -29.89 -23.77
C ASP A 45 -27.87 -30.99 -24.30
N LYS A 46 -26.61 -30.68 -24.63
CA LYS A 46 -25.62 -31.70 -25.06
C LYS A 46 -24.20 -31.45 -24.55
N ILE A 47 -24.00 -31.46 -23.24
CA ILE A 47 -22.66 -31.58 -22.65
C ILE A 47 -22.60 -32.84 -21.78
N ASP A 48 -21.87 -33.84 -22.27
CA ASP A 48 -21.56 -35.08 -21.55
C ASP A 48 -20.38 -34.85 -20.60
N LEU A 49 -20.63 -34.97 -19.30
CA LEU A 49 -19.69 -34.65 -18.22
C LEU A 49 -18.72 -35.79 -17.87
N SER A 50 -18.59 -36.80 -18.74
CA SER A 50 -17.72 -37.96 -18.50
C SER A 50 -16.38 -37.98 -19.26
N ASN A 51 -16.05 -36.92 -20.04
CA ASN A 51 -14.83 -36.90 -20.86
C ASN A 51 -13.93 -35.65 -20.59
N PRO A 52 -12.66 -35.79 -20.16
CA PRO A 52 -11.82 -34.66 -19.74
C PRO A 52 -11.29 -33.74 -20.85
N SER A 53 -11.55 -34.05 -22.13
CA SER A 53 -11.01 -33.30 -23.28
C SER A 53 -11.96 -32.24 -23.86
N SER A 54 -13.16 -32.06 -23.31
CA SER A 54 -14.15 -31.02 -23.73
C SER A 54 -14.10 -29.73 -22.90
N LEU A 55 -13.23 -29.64 -21.89
CA LEU A 55 -13.09 -28.50 -20.98
C LEU A 55 -12.17 -27.37 -21.47
N LYS A 56 -11.66 -27.43 -22.71
CA LYS A 56 -10.68 -26.46 -23.25
C LYS A 56 -11.22 -25.46 -24.28
N THR A 57 -12.53 -25.36 -24.47
CA THR A 57 -13.13 -24.46 -25.48
C THR A 57 -14.22 -23.54 -24.94
N ALA A 58 -14.22 -23.23 -23.64
CA ALA A 58 -15.19 -22.32 -23.03
C ALA A 58 -14.57 -21.12 -22.29
N ASP A 59 -13.29 -20.81 -22.53
CA ASP A 59 -12.58 -19.68 -21.87
C ASP A 59 -12.46 -18.41 -22.76
N ASN A 60 -13.03 -18.42 -23.97
CA ASN A 60 -13.01 -17.26 -24.88
C ASN A 60 -14.44 -16.94 -25.36
N ASP A 61 -15.32 -16.44 -24.48
CA ASP A 61 -16.42 -15.52 -24.85
C ASP A 61 -17.30 -15.08 -23.65
N MET A 62 -16.68 -14.68 -22.54
CA MET A 62 -17.38 -13.92 -21.49
C MET A 62 -16.64 -12.61 -21.28
N GLY A 63 -17.11 -11.56 -21.97
CA GLY A 63 -16.62 -10.20 -21.88
C GLY A 63 -16.71 -9.65 -20.45
N LEU A 64 -15.63 -9.83 -19.69
CA LEU A 64 -15.29 -9.08 -18.48
C LEU A 64 -14.47 -7.85 -18.88
N SER A 65 -15.08 -6.93 -19.63
CA SER A 65 -14.50 -5.65 -20.00
C SER A 65 -15.44 -4.51 -19.61
N SER A 66 -15.67 -4.33 -18.31
CA SER A 66 -16.31 -3.12 -17.74
C SER A 66 -16.32 -3.11 -16.22
N LEU A 67 -15.18 -3.32 -15.58
CA LEU A 67 -14.97 -2.95 -14.16
C LEU A 67 -13.59 -2.31 -14.00
N GLN A 68 -13.40 -1.17 -14.67
CA GLN A 68 -12.32 -0.24 -14.35
C GLN A 68 -12.93 0.87 -13.49
N ALA A 69 -12.41 1.05 -12.28
CA ALA A 69 -12.58 2.30 -11.55
C ALA A 69 -11.85 3.41 -12.35
N PRO A 70 -12.36 4.65 -12.38
CA PRO A 70 -11.71 5.72 -13.11
C PRO A 70 -10.33 6.01 -12.50
N MET A 71 -9.31 5.94 -13.35
CA MET A 71 -7.99 6.51 -13.07
C MET A 71 -8.07 8.03 -13.21
N PRO A 72 -7.26 8.81 -12.48
CA PRO A 72 -7.24 10.26 -12.62
C PRO A 72 -6.78 10.64 -14.04
N SER A 73 -7.67 11.27 -14.81
CA SER A 73 -7.33 11.86 -16.10
C SER A 73 -6.55 13.15 -15.87
N LEU A 74 -5.26 13.16 -16.23
CA LEU A 74 -4.51 14.41 -16.45
C LEU A 74 -5.07 15.07 -17.72
N LEU A 75 -6.04 15.96 -17.55
CA LEU A 75 -6.52 16.80 -18.66
C LEU A 75 -5.59 18.00 -18.82
N HIS A 76 -4.75 17.96 -19.85
CA HIS A 76 -4.15 19.15 -20.43
C HIS A 76 -5.27 20.11 -20.88
N ARG A 77 -5.27 21.32 -20.33
CA ARG A 77 -6.07 22.42 -20.85
C ARG A 77 -5.31 23.07 -21.99
N ASP A 78 -5.77 22.83 -23.22
CA ASP A 78 -5.44 23.66 -24.36
C ASP A 78 -5.99 25.08 -24.15
N SER A 79 -5.06 26.03 -24.07
CA SER A 79 -5.34 27.47 -24.10
C SER A 79 -5.60 27.90 -25.54
N LEU A 80 -6.86 28.22 -25.85
CA LEU A 80 -7.26 28.98 -27.03
C LEU A 80 -6.63 30.38 -26.99
N ALA A 81 -5.71 30.65 -27.92
CA ALA A 81 -5.36 32.01 -28.33
C ALA A 81 -5.27 32.10 -29.86
N SER A 82 -5.91 33.12 -30.38
CA SER A 82 -6.22 33.39 -31.77
C SER A 82 -5.05 33.92 -32.61
N THR A 83 -4.99 33.45 -33.87
CA THR A 83 -4.65 34.18 -35.12
C THR A 83 -3.35 34.98 -35.20
N THR A 84 -2.44 34.58 -36.11
CA THR A 84 -2.09 35.31 -37.36
C THR A 84 -1.22 34.46 -38.30
N SER A 85 -1.41 34.68 -39.61
CA SER A 85 -0.67 34.26 -40.83
C SER A 85 0.88 34.34 -40.72
N THR A 86 1.74 33.63 -41.49
CA THR A 86 1.81 33.44 -42.96
C THR A 86 3.01 32.51 -43.33
N SER A 87 2.82 31.68 -44.37
CA SER A 87 3.77 31.25 -45.44
C SER A 87 5.21 30.72 -45.18
N SER A 88 5.44 29.49 -45.68
CA SER A 88 6.39 29.10 -46.75
C SER A 88 7.62 28.19 -46.47
N SER A 89 7.74 27.20 -47.38
CA SER A 89 8.90 26.46 -47.89
C SER A 89 9.59 25.42 -46.99
N GLY A 90 9.65 24.19 -47.50
CA GLY A 90 10.37 23.07 -46.88
C GLY A 90 11.72 22.78 -47.52
N LEU A 91 12.41 21.77 -46.97
CA LEU A 91 13.18 20.74 -47.67
C LEU A 91 13.73 19.69 -46.65
N SER A 92 13.41 18.42 -46.91
CA SER A 92 14.19 17.16 -46.73
C SER A 92 15.04 16.84 -45.47
N SER A 93 14.56 15.84 -44.70
CA SER A 93 15.19 14.60 -44.13
C SER A 93 16.47 14.67 -43.25
N PRO A 94 16.76 13.67 -42.36
CA PRO A 94 16.12 12.37 -42.12
C PRO A 94 15.71 12.09 -40.66
N MET A 95 15.07 10.93 -40.47
CA MET A 95 14.51 10.39 -39.23
C MET A 95 15.50 10.35 -38.04
N SER A 96 15.12 11.01 -36.95
CA SER A 96 15.65 10.79 -35.61
C SER A 96 14.75 9.79 -34.88
N GLU A 97 15.36 8.82 -34.21
CA GLU A 97 14.74 7.98 -33.21
C GLU A 97 14.28 8.88 -32.06
N ASP A 98 12.97 9.02 -31.88
CA ASP A 98 12.39 9.60 -30.67
C ASP A 98 12.64 8.61 -29.53
N THR A 99 13.74 8.79 -28.82
CA THR A 99 13.85 8.34 -27.44
C THR A 99 12.93 9.24 -26.62
N ASP A 100 11.76 8.71 -26.27
CA ASP A 100 10.94 9.25 -25.19
C ASP A 100 11.77 9.20 -23.91
N GLU A 101 12.55 10.25 -23.64
CA GLU A 101 12.98 10.57 -22.29
C GLU A 101 11.72 10.90 -21.50
N GLU A 102 11.12 9.87 -20.88
CA GLU A 102 10.09 10.07 -19.88
C GLU A 102 10.67 10.99 -18.79
N ASP A 103 10.02 12.15 -18.66
CA ASP A 103 10.35 13.18 -17.69
C ASP A 103 10.14 12.64 -16.27
N LEU A 104 11.21 12.08 -15.69
CA LEU A 104 11.28 11.57 -14.32
C LEU A 104 11.09 12.66 -13.25
N SER A 105 10.91 13.94 -13.64
CA SER A 105 10.64 15.04 -12.71
C SER A 105 9.25 14.97 -12.06
N CYS A 106 8.35 14.13 -12.55
CA CYS A 106 7.00 13.93 -11.98
C CYS A 106 7.00 13.16 -10.63
N PHE A 107 8.12 12.53 -10.26
CA PHE A 107 8.29 11.96 -8.92
C PHE A 107 8.78 13.02 -7.94
N ASP A 108 7.92 13.99 -7.64
CA ASP A 108 8.14 14.87 -6.49
C ASP A 108 8.01 14.04 -5.20
N PHE A 109 9.16 13.69 -4.64
CA PHE A 109 9.28 13.04 -3.35
C PHE A 109 8.81 14.02 -2.28
N ILE A 110 7.60 13.82 -1.76
CA ILE A 110 7.13 14.52 -0.57
C ILE A 110 7.85 13.91 0.63
N ASP A 111 8.67 14.70 1.32
CA ASP A 111 9.30 14.29 2.56
C ASP A 111 8.23 13.82 3.56
N MET A 112 8.45 12.65 4.17
CA MET A 112 7.64 12.22 5.31
C MET A 112 8.10 12.98 6.55
N GLU A 113 7.70 14.24 6.65
CA GLU A 113 7.94 15.06 7.84
C GLU A 113 7.16 14.53 9.04
N ARG A 114 7.85 14.39 10.18
CA ARG A 114 7.34 13.73 11.39
C ARG A 114 7.22 14.72 12.54
N HIS A 115 6.19 14.57 13.37
CA HIS A 115 6.09 15.29 14.64
C HIS A 115 6.88 14.61 15.78
N PRO A 116 7.74 15.33 16.54
CA PRO A 116 8.57 14.75 17.61
C PRO A 116 7.80 14.19 18.82
N SER A 117 6.52 14.56 19.02
CA SER A 117 5.78 14.26 20.25
C SER A 117 4.80 13.07 20.19
N LEU A 118 4.70 12.35 19.06
CA LEU A 118 3.71 11.28 18.89
C LEU A 118 4.34 9.89 19.06
N SER A 119 3.91 9.14 20.09
CA SER A 119 4.21 7.72 20.21
C SER A 119 3.28 6.91 19.30
N ALA A 120 3.71 6.60 18.07
CA ALA A 120 2.90 5.89 17.07
C ALA A 120 2.44 4.46 17.44
N SER A 121 2.69 4.01 18.68
CA SER A 121 2.18 2.72 19.18
C SER A 121 0.66 2.66 19.33
N SER A 122 -0.04 3.79 19.47
CA SER A 122 -1.50 3.83 19.70
C SER A 122 -2.36 3.91 18.44
N ASP A 123 -1.75 4.24 17.30
CA ASP A 123 -2.45 4.62 16.05
C ASP A 123 -2.17 3.62 14.92
N SER A 124 -1.54 2.49 15.23
CA SER A 124 -1.40 1.38 14.30
C SER A 124 -2.72 0.59 14.24
N LEU A 125 -3.23 0.29 13.05
CA LEU A 125 -4.37 -0.63 12.84
C LEU A 125 -4.05 -2.07 13.27
N SER A 126 -2.80 -2.32 13.68
CA SER A 126 -2.34 -3.60 14.22
C SER A 126 -2.02 -3.46 15.72
N PRO A 127 -2.26 -4.52 16.51
CA PRO A 127 -1.99 -4.49 17.94
C PRO A 127 -0.50 -4.31 18.25
N SER A 128 -0.24 -3.83 19.47
CA SER A 128 1.10 -3.85 20.07
C SER A 128 1.62 -5.30 20.16
N PRO A 129 2.94 -5.51 20.00
CA PRO A 129 3.52 -6.86 19.98
C PRO A 129 3.29 -7.55 21.32
N SER A 130 2.81 -8.79 21.28
CA SER A 130 2.80 -9.67 22.44
C SER A 130 4.22 -10.15 22.76
N PRO A 131 4.56 -10.39 24.05
CA PRO A 131 5.81 -11.04 24.40
C PRO A 131 5.87 -12.41 23.72
N ARG A 132 6.90 -12.67 22.91
CA ARG A 132 7.10 -13.95 22.23
C ARG A 132 8.22 -14.73 22.87
N GLU A 133 8.02 -16.05 23.01
CA GLU A 133 9.11 -17.01 23.20
C GLU A 133 10.03 -17.00 21.97
N LYS A 134 11.31 -17.33 22.18
CA LYS A 134 12.29 -17.42 21.08
C LYS A 134 11.83 -18.47 20.07
N CYS A 135 11.52 -18.02 18.85
CA CYS A 135 11.17 -18.93 17.76
C CYS A 135 12.46 -19.61 17.25
N VAL A 136 12.62 -20.91 17.53
CA VAL A 136 13.74 -21.71 17.04
C VAL A 136 13.26 -22.51 15.83
N PHE A 137 13.79 -22.20 14.64
CA PHE A 137 13.52 -22.96 13.43
C PHE A 137 14.51 -24.13 13.32
N SER A 138 14.08 -25.32 12.88
CA SER A 138 14.95 -26.52 12.84
C SER A 138 16.21 -26.39 11.96
N ALA A 139 16.21 -25.48 10.97
CA ALA A 139 17.40 -25.14 10.19
C ALA A 139 18.48 -24.37 11.00
N SER A 140 18.10 -23.79 12.15
CA SER A 140 18.98 -23.04 13.05
C SER A 140 19.75 -23.92 14.03
N GLU A 141 19.36 -25.19 14.24
CA GLU A 141 20.01 -26.06 15.25
C GLU A 141 21.49 -26.33 14.98
N LYS A 142 21.95 -26.24 13.72
CA LYS A 142 23.37 -26.40 13.38
C LYS A 142 24.19 -25.10 13.45
N LEU A 143 23.56 -23.93 13.31
CA LEU A 143 24.26 -22.64 13.35
C LEU A 143 24.33 -22.03 14.76
N PHE A 144 23.41 -22.40 15.67
CA PHE A 144 23.39 -21.86 17.03
C PHE A 144 24.01 -22.84 18.03
N SER A 145 25.35 -22.90 18.08
CA SER A 145 26.06 -23.52 19.23
C SER A 145 26.93 -22.55 20.04
N THR A 146 26.97 -21.26 19.71
CA THR A 146 27.74 -20.27 20.49
C THR A 146 27.01 -18.93 20.58
N GLY A 147 26.06 -18.84 21.52
CA GLY A 147 25.57 -17.55 22.00
C GLY A 147 26.55 -16.94 23.00
N GLU A 148 27.68 -16.42 22.51
CA GLU A 148 28.48 -15.49 23.32
C GLU A 148 27.80 -14.12 23.33
N GLN A 149 27.56 -13.60 24.54
CA GLN A 149 27.17 -12.21 24.74
C GLN A 149 28.21 -11.30 24.07
N THR A 150 27.74 -10.41 23.20
CA THR A 150 28.54 -9.44 22.47
C THR A 150 29.34 -8.55 23.44
N LYS A 151 30.64 -8.82 23.57
CA LYS A 151 31.61 -7.91 24.19
C LYS A 151 31.60 -6.59 23.42
N LYS A 152 31.69 -5.47 24.15
CA LYS A 152 31.91 -4.11 23.60
C LYS A 152 32.96 -4.16 22.48
N LEU A 153 32.51 -3.85 21.26
CA LEU A 153 33.31 -3.88 20.04
C LEU A 153 34.34 -2.73 20.02
N PRO A 154 35.52 -2.94 19.39
CA PRO A 154 36.59 -1.94 19.32
C PRO A 154 36.23 -0.76 18.42
N ALA A 155 36.99 0.34 18.55
CA ALA A 155 36.83 1.56 17.74
C ALA A 155 37.30 1.35 16.29
N GLY A 156 36.41 0.89 15.40
CA GLY A 156 36.64 0.76 13.96
C GLY A 156 35.42 0.17 13.24
N THR A 157 35.32 0.35 11.91
CA THR A 157 34.28 -0.27 11.08
C THR A 157 34.66 -1.71 10.72
N HIS A 158 33.66 -2.53 10.40
CA HIS A 158 33.81 -3.96 10.11
C HIS A 158 33.93 -4.28 8.61
N GLY A 159 34.11 -3.25 7.77
CA GLY A 159 34.15 -3.35 6.32
C GLY A 159 33.32 -2.27 5.64
N THR A 160 33.08 -2.47 4.34
CA THR A 160 32.35 -1.55 3.46
C THR A 160 31.01 -2.15 3.04
N VAL A 161 29.95 -1.34 3.14
CA VAL A 161 28.61 -1.62 2.64
C VAL A 161 28.31 -0.70 1.46
N LEU A 162 27.99 -1.26 0.29
CA LEU A 162 27.36 -0.53 -0.81
C LEU A 162 25.84 -0.63 -0.63
N LEU A 163 25.15 0.50 -0.53
CA LEU A 163 23.70 0.54 -0.48
C LEU A 163 23.16 1.13 -1.78
N VAL A 164 22.38 0.34 -2.51
CA VAL A 164 21.81 0.68 -3.82
C VAL A 164 20.35 1.07 -3.65
N GLY A 165 20.06 2.36 -3.79
CA GLY A 165 18.76 2.96 -3.53
C GLY A 165 18.65 3.45 -2.08
N VAL A 166 18.50 4.76 -1.91
CA VAL A 166 18.33 5.43 -0.61
C VAL A 166 17.02 6.20 -0.53
N GLY A 167 15.96 5.58 -1.07
CA GLY A 167 14.58 5.91 -0.72
C GLY A 167 14.29 5.66 0.77
N PHE A 168 13.02 5.55 1.15
CA PHE A 168 12.64 5.42 2.56
C PHE A 168 13.32 4.23 3.29
N VAL A 169 13.25 3.03 2.71
CA VAL A 169 13.87 1.82 3.28
C VAL A 169 15.39 1.95 3.30
N GLY A 170 15.98 2.39 2.18
CA GLY A 170 17.43 2.55 2.06
C GLY A 170 17.99 3.54 3.07
N ALA A 171 17.36 4.69 3.29
CA ALA A 171 17.81 5.66 4.29
C ALA A 171 17.88 5.05 5.71
N HIS A 172 16.91 4.22 6.09
CA HIS A 172 16.97 3.51 7.37
C HIS A 172 18.07 2.45 7.40
N LEU A 173 18.24 1.65 6.34
CA LEU A 173 19.34 0.70 6.25
C LEU A 173 20.70 1.40 6.33
N MET A 174 20.87 2.53 5.65
CA MET A 174 22.08 3.36 5.69
C MET A 174 22.40 3.78 7.13
N GLU A 175 21.45 4.38 7.85
CA GLU A 175 21.67 4.81 9.23
C GLU A 175 22.15 3.65 10.10
N ARG A 176 21.54 2.47 9.96
CA ARG A 176 21.85 1.33 10.82
C ARG A 176 23.19 0.70 10.48
N PHE A 177 23.43 0.41 9.21
CA PHE A 177 24.69 -0.20 8.80
C PHE A 177 25.87 0.75 9.03
N SER A 178 25.66 2.07 9.02
CA SER A 178 26.71 3.05 9.35
C SER A 178 27.19 3.00 10.82
N SER A 179 26.45 2.33 11.71
CA SER A 179 26.89 2.10 13.09
C SER A 179 28.03 1.07 13.21
N ALA A 180 28.19 0.21 12.20
CA ALA A 180 29.16 -0.88 12.19
C ALA A 180 30.07 -0.91 10.95
N TYR A 181 29.70 -0.23 9.86
CA TYR A 181 30.37 -0.29 8.56
C TYR A 181 30.59 1.10 7.96
N GLU A 182 31.53 1.22 7.03
CA GLU A 182 31.55 2.35 6.10
C GLU A 182 30.48 2.12 5.02
N VAL A 183 29.52 3.02 4.90
CA VAL A 183 28.40 2.92 3.95
C VAL A 183 28.65 3.86 2.77
N VAL A 184 28.72 3.30 1.57
CA VAL A 184 28.60 4.03 0.31
C VAL A 184 27.14 3.97 -0.11
N ALA A 185 26.42 5.07 0.08
CA ALA A 185 25.02 5.25 -0.21
C ALA A 185 24.83 5.77 -1.64
N PHE A 186 24.36 4.91 -2.54
CA PHE A 186 24.14 5.23 -3.95
C PHE A 186 22.65 5.42 -4.27
N ASP A 187 22.32 6.51 -4.95
CA ASP A 187 21.03 6.71 -5.62
C ASP A 187 21.22 7.31 -7.02
N VAL A 188 20.37 6.93 -7.97
CA VAL A 188 20.37 7.58 -9.30
C VAL A 188 19.96 9.06 -9.20
N SER A 189 19.19 9.43 -8.17
CA SER A 189 18.79 10.82 -7.92
C SER A 189 19.88 11.56 -7.14
N SER A 190 20.59 12.46 -7.82
CA SER A 190 21.55 13.38 -7.18
C SER A 190 20.87 14.29 -6.16
N LYS A 191 19.65 14.78 -6.46
CA LYS A 191 18.80 15.56 -5.53
C LYS A 191 18.55 14.79 -4.25
N ARG A 192 18.21 13.50 -4.34
CA ARG A 192 18.00 12.63 -3.16
C ARG A 192 19.27 12.47 -2.33
N CYS A 193 20.41 12.28 -3.00
CA CYS A 193 21.71 12.19 -2.32
C CYS A 193 22.08 13.49 -1.59
N GLU A 194 21.81 14.66 -2.19
CA GLU A 194 22.03 15.97 -1.58
C GLU A 194 21.15 16.21 -0.36
N GLN A 195 19.86 15.86 -0.45
CA GLN A 195 18.93 15.91 0.68
C GLN A 195 19.44 15.06 1.86
N LEU A 196 19.81 13.80 1.61
CA LEU A 196 20.31 12.94 2.69
C LEU A 196 21.67 13.40 3.23
N ARG A 197 22.52 13.99 2.38
CA ARG A 197 23.79 14.59 2.81
C ARG A 197 23.57 15.78 3.74
N SER A 198 22.53 16.59 3.55
CA SER A 198 22.22 17.68 4.48
C SER A 198 21.69 17.16 5.82
N LEU A 199 20.89 16.08 5.81
CA LEU A 199 20.33 15.46 7.02
C LEU A 199 21.32 14.62 7.81
N HIS A 200 22.28 13.97 7.14
CA HIS A 200 23.20 13.00 7.75
C HIS A 200 24.68 13.32 7.53
N GLY A 201 25.02 14.54 7.09
CA GLY A 201 26.40 14.94 6.75
C GLY A 201 27.41 14.86 7.89
N GLU A 202 26.94 14.85 9.14
CA GLU A 202 27.80 14.64 10.32
C GLU A 202 28.21 13.16 10.51
N ASN A 203 27.51 12.23 9.87
CA ASN A 203 27.83 10.81 9.94
C ASN A 203 29.05 10.48 9.06
N ARG A 204 30.21 10.43 9.69
CA ARG A 204 31.51 10.18 9.04
C ARG A 204 31.62 8.81 8.38
N ASN A 205 30.74 7.88 8.72
CA ASN A 205 30.73 6.53 8.15
C ASN A 205 29.89 6.44 6.88
N VAL A 206 29.28 7.53 6.41
CA VAL A 206 28.42 7.52 5.22
C VAL A 206 29.00 8.41 4.13
N THR A 207 29.00 7.91 2.90
CA THR A 207 29.36 8.67 1.70
C THR A 207 28.23 8.55 0.69
N PHE A 208 27.64 9.68 0.29
CA PHE A 208 26.54 9.74 -0.67
C PHE A 208 27.06 10.00 -2.08
N ILE A 209 26.68 9.15 -3.03
CA ILE A 209 27.09 9.22 -4.43
C ILE A 209 25.89 9.01 -5.37
N SER A 210 25.91 9.65 -6.53
CA SER A 210 24.94 9.40 -7.61
C SER A 210 25.58 8.85 -8.88
N ASP A 211 26.89 8.59 -8.83
CA ASP A 211 27.68 7.92 -9.84
C ASP A 211 28.51 6.84 -9.14
N VAL A 212 28.39 5.60 -9.56
CA VAL A 212 29.11 4.46 -8.95
C VAL A 212 30.63 4.54 -9.15
N GLU A 213 31.09 5.26 -10.17
CA GLU A 213 32.52 5.44 -10.42
C GLU A 213 33.14 6.54 -9.53
N ALA A 214 32.31 7.30 -8.80
CA ALA A 214 32.77 8.39 -7.93
C ALA A 214 33.48 7.90 -6.65
N ASP A 215 33.37 6.62 -6.29
CA ASP A 215 34.02 6.04 -5.12
C ASP A 215 34.53 4.62 -5.42
N ALA A 216 35.84 4.41 -5.33
CA ALA A 216 36.46 3.11 -5.63
C ALA A 216 35.93 1.95 -4.75
N ARG A 217 35.38 2.27 -3.57
CA ARG A 217 34.80 1.28 -2.64
C ARG A 217 33.56 0.60 -3.23
N THR A 218 32.89 1.19 -4.23
CA THR A 218 31.77 0.54 -4.96
C THR A 218 32.20 -0.74 -5.68
N SER A 219 33.49 -0.91 -5.95
CA SER A 219 34.07 -2.10 -6.59
C SER A 219 34.80 -3.03 -5.61
N SER A 220 34.84 -2.72 -4.31
CA SER A 220 35.54 -3.52 -3.29
C SER A 220 34.73 -3.67 -1.99
N PHE A 221 33.41 -3.63 -2.08
CA PHE A 221 32.51 -3.81 -0.93
C PHE A 221 32.48 -5.25 -0.40
N ASP A 222 32.25 -5.38 0.90
CA ASP A 222 31.99 -6.65 1.58
C ASP A 222 30.52 -7.07 1.44
N LEU A 223 29.62 -6.09 1.54
CA LEU A 223 28.17 -6.27 1.49
C LEU A 223 27.54 -5.23 0.55
N CYS A 224 26.64 -5.67 -0.32
CA CYS A 224 25.76 -4.81 -1.10
C CYS A 224 24.31 -5.05 -0.69
N LEU A 225 23.60 -3.98 -0.36
CA LEU A 225 22.18 -3.98 -0.04
C LEU A 225 21.40 -3.38 -1.21
N VAL A 226 20.47 -4.14 -1.80
CA VAL A 226 19.65 -3.68 -2.92
C VAL A 226 18.27 -3.26 -2.40
N SER A 227 18.00 -1.96 -2.37
CA SER A 227 16.79 -1.33 -1.82
C SER A 227 16.20 -0.32 -2.82
N VAL A 228 15.90 -0.78 -4.03
CA VAL A 228 15.28 -0.01 -5.12
C VAL A 228 13.76 -0.22 -5.20
N PRO A 229 13.00 0.69 -5.83
CA PRO A 229 11.55 0.53 -6.00
C PRO A 229 11.18 -0.70 -6.82
N THR A 230 10.06 -1.32 -6.45
CA THR A 230 9.47 -2.50 -7.11
C THR A 230 7.96 -2.30 -7.22
N LEU A 231 7.53 -1.24 -7.91
CA LEU A 231 6.11 -0.88 -7.98
C LEU A 231 5.30 -1.96 -8.72
N LEU A 232 3.98 -1.94 -8.60
CA LEU A 232 3.12 -2.78 -9.43
C LEU A 232 3.00 -2.17 -10.83
N THR A 233 2.80 -3.00 -11.83
CA THR A 233 2.34 -2.54 -13.15
C THR A 233 0.97 -1.84 -13.02
N PRO A 234 0.60 -0.94 -13.94
CA PRO A 234 -0.64 -0.17 -13.84
C PRO A 234 -1.91 -1.03 -13.74
N ASP A 235 -1.90 -2.23 -14.32
CA ASP A 235 -2.98 -3.22 -14.28
C ASP A 235 -2.97 -4.11 -13.01
N LEU A 236 -2.00 -3.90 -12.12
CA LEU A 236 -1.76 -4.65 -10.88
C LEU A 236 -1.52 -6.16 -11.09
N SER A 237 -1.20 -6.58 -12.33
CA SER A 237 -1.01 -8.00 -12.66
C SER A 237 0.37 -8.53 -12.27
N SER A 238 1.36 -7.64 -12.16
CA SER A 238 2.73 -8.03 -11.86
C SER A 238 3.51 -6.92 -11.14
N VAL A 239 4.66 -7.30 -10.58
CA VAL A 239 5.65 -6.34 -10.06
C VAL A 239 6.54 -5.87 -11.20
N ASP A 240 6.65 -4.56 -11.37
CA ASP A 240 7.60 -3.93 -12.28
C ASP A 240 9.03 -4.22 -11.84
N GLN A 241 9.80 -4.81 -12.75
CA GLN A 241 11.16 -5.27 -12.52
C GLN A 241 12.22 -4.29 -13.03
N THR A 242 11.83 -3.16 -13.60
CA THR A 242 12.74 -2.23 -14.29
C THR A 242 13.91 -1.81 -13.39
N HIS A 243 13.63 -1.29 -12.21
CA HIS A 243 14.68 -0.79 -11.31
C HIS A 243 15.51 -1.91 -10.67
N ILE A 244 14.89 -3.04 -10.28
CA ILE A 244 15.62 -4.15 -9.67
C ILE A 244 16.53 -4.87 -10.67
N ARG A 245 16.16 -4.92 -11.95
CA ARG A 245 17.03 -5.41 -13.04
C ARG A 245 18.20 -4.47 -13.28
N ALA A 246 17.96 -3.16 -13.35
CA ALA A 246 19.03 -2.18 -13.47
C ALA A 246 20.02 -2.26 -12.29
N ALA A 247 19.51 -2.43 -11.06
CA ALA A 247 20.34 -2.66 -9.87
C ALA A 247 21.13 -3.97 -9.96
N PHE A 248 20.50 -5.06 -10.43
CA PHE A 248 21.18 -6.32 -10.69
C PHE A 248 22.32 -6.15 -11.69
N ASP A 249 22.09 -5.51 -12.84
CA ASP A 249 23.11 -5.34 -13.89
C ASP A 249 24.31 -4.53 -13.37
N MET A 250 24.04 -3.49 -12.59
CA MET A 250 25.07 -2.70 -11.93
C MET A 250 25.89 -3.53 -10.94
N VAL A 251 25.22 -4.22 -10.01
CA VAL A 251 25.88 -5.06 -9.00
C VAL A 251 26.63 -6.22 -9.67
N TYR A 252 26.11 -6.79 -10.76
CA TYR A 252 26.76 -7.85 -11.51
C TYR A 252 28.09 -7.39 -12.11
N ARG A 253 28.21 -6.13 -12.56
CA ARG A 253 29.50 -5.58 -13.01
C ARG A 253 30.47 -5.37 -11.85
N LEU A 254 30.00 -4.82 -10.73
CA LEU A 254 30.84 -4.39 -9.62
C LEU A 254 31.28 -5.53 -8.68
N ALA A 255 30.40 -6.50 -8.41
CA ALA A 255 30.63 -7.54 -7.41
C ALA A 255 31.80 -8.45 -7.78
N ARG A 256 32.64 -8.74 -6.79
CA ARG A 256 33.83 -9.59 -6.90
C ARG A 256 33.63 -10.90 -6.12
N PRO A 257 34.41 -11.96 -6.41
CA PRO A 257 34.40 -13.16 -5.59
C PRO A 257 34.63 -12.83 -4.11
N GLY A 258 33.79 -13.38 -3.22
CA GLY A 258 33.79 -13.12 -1.78
C GLY A 258 32.87 -11.97 -1.32
N SER A 259 32.38 -11.11 -2.23
CA SER A 259 31.36 -10.12 -1.89
C SER A 259 30.04 -10.79 -1.51
N THR A 260 29.21 -10.08 -0.73
CA THR A 260 27.86 -10.50 -0.36
C THR A 260 26.83 -9.54 -0.95
N VAL A 261 25.76 -10.04 -1.55
CA VAL A 261 24.66 -9.24 -2.10
C VAL A 261 23.35 -9.68 -1.48
N VAL A 262 22.63 -8.76 -0.85
CA VAL A 262 21.34 -9.03 -0.22
C VAL A 262 20.27 -8.12 -0.80
N VAL A 263 19.21 -8.74 -1.30
CA VAL A 263 18.02 -8.02 -1.75
C VAL A 263 17.17 -7.65 -0.54
N GLU A 264 16.91 -6.36 -0.39
CA GLU A 264 16.10 -5.74 0.67
C GLU A 264 14.77 -5.18 0.11
N SER A 265 14.72 -4.86 -1.19
CA SER A 265 13.49 -4.53 -1.91
C SER A 265 12.44 -5.62 -1.74
N SER A 266 11.17 -5.24 -1.55
CA SER A 266 10.08 -6.21 -1.56
C SER A 266 9.95 -6.80 -2.97
N VAL A 267 9.81 -8.11 -3.10
CA VAL A 267 9.72 -8.78 -4.41
C VAL A 267 8.63 -9.84 -4.40
N THR A 268 8.18 -10.23 -5.59
CA THR A 268 7.37 -11.45 -5.76
C THR A 268 8.18 -12.68 -5.35
N VAL A 269 7.51 -13.67 -4.75
CA VAL A 269 8.17 -14.90 -4.29
C VAL A 269 8.90 -15.60 -5.45
N GLY A 270 10.17 -15.93 -5.22
CA GLY A 270 11.07 -16.57 -6.17
C GLY A 270 11.93 -15.58 -6.99
N MET A 271 11.65 -14.28 -6.92
CA MET A 271 12.35 -13.28 -7.74
C MET A 271 13.83 -13.16 -7.38
N THR A 272 14.21 -13.22 -6.09
CA THR A 272 15.62 -13.15 -5.70
C THR A 272 16.41 -14.28 -6.35
N ARG A 273 15.88 -15.51 -6.29
CA ARG A 273 16.51 -16.67 -6.94
C ARG A 273 16.56 -16.50 -8.44
N ALA A 274 15.46 -16.11 -9.07
CA ALA A 274 15.39 -15.98 -10.52
C ALA A 274 16.39 -14.94 -11.07
N LEU A 275 16.50 -13.80 -10.41
CA LEU A 275 17.28 -12.66 -10.90
C LEU A 275 18.74 -12.69 -10.42
N PHE A 276 19.01 -12.99 -9.15
CA PHE A 276 20.35 -12.81 -8.56
C PHE A 276 21.19 -14.10 -8.50
N SER A 277 20.63 -15.28 -8.81
CA SER A 277 21.43 -16.54 -8.85
C SER A 277 22.69 -16.49 -9.72
N PRO A 278 22.74 -15.78 -10.87
CA PRO A 278 23.95 -15.70 -11.69
C PRO A 278 25.20 -15.19 -10.95
N LEU A 279 25.03 -14.36 -9.92
CA LEU A 279 26.14 -13.85 -9.10
C LEU A 279 26.90 -14.98 -8.39
N ARG A 280 26.24 -16.09 -8.05
CA ARG A 280 26.90 -17.24 -7.39
C ARG A 280 28.00 -17.84 -8.26
N ALA A 281 27.83 -17.85 -9.58
CA ALA A 281 28.87 -18.33 -10.50
C ALA A 281 30.14 -17.44 -10.47
N LYS A 282 30.03 -16.20 -9.97
CA LYS A 282 31.17 -15.30 -9.71
C LYS A 282 31.79 -15.48 -8.33
N GLY A 283 31.37 -16.46 -7.53
CA GLY A 283 31.80 -16.64 -6.15
C GLY A 283 31.26 -15.57 -5.19
N VAL A 284 30.12 -14.96 -5.52
CA VAL A 284 29.42 -13.97 -4.68
C VAL A 284 28.38 -14.69 -3.82
N PHE A 285 28.32 -14.35 -2.54
CA PHE A 285 27.28 -14.80 -1.61
C PHE A 285 26.00 -14.00 -1.84
N VAL A 286 24.85 -14.67 -1.93
CA VAL A 286 23.60 -14.01 -2.34
C VAL A 286 22.46 -14.42 -1.43
N GLY A 287 21.60 -13.46 -1.09
CA GLY A 287 20.42 -13.75 -0.28
C GLY A 287 19.35 -12.67 -0.31
N PHE A 288 18.39 -12.83 0.59
CA PHE A 288 17.26 -11.93 0.76
C PHE A 288 17.02 -11.66 2.24
N SER A 289 16.63 -10.44 2.54
CA SER A 289 16.29 -9.98 3.89
C SER A 289 15.17 -8.95 3.76
N PRO A 290 13.96 -9.20 4.27
CA PRO A 290 12.88 -8.23 4.17
C PRO A 290 13.04 -7.08 5.15
N GLU A 291 12.69 -5.88 4.72
CA GLU A 291 12.43 -4.76 5.64
C GLU A 291 11.07 -4.92 6.33
N ARG A 292 11.01 -4.69 7.65
CA ARG A 292 9.84 -4.96 8.51
C ARG A 292 9.46 -3.78 9.41
N VAL A 293 10.06 -2.61 9.22
CA VAL A 293 9.67 -1.37 9.90
C VAL A 293 8.24 -0.95 9.57
N ASP A 294 7.55 -0.45 10.60
CA ASP A 294 6.28 0.26 10.48
C ASP A 294 6.57 1.78 10.44
N PRO A 295 6.25 2.48 9.33
CA PRO A 295 6.47 3.91 9.22
C PRO A 295 5.90 4.69 10.39
N GLY A 296 6.66 5.66 10.87
CA GLY A 296 6.29 6.49 12.02
C GLY A 296 6.39 5.78 13.38
N ARG A 297 6.82 4.50 13.49
CA ARG A 297 6.99 3.81 14.77
C ARG A 297 8.39 4.01 15.38
N THR A 298 8.47 4.32 16.67
CA THR A 298 9.76 4.47 17.41
C THR A 298 10.14 3.26 18.27
N PHE A 299 9.20 2.35 18.54
CA PHE A 299 9.42 1.19 19.41
C PHE A 299 8.85 -0.10 18.79
N PRO A 300 9.57 -1.24 18.85
CA PRO A 300 10.95 -1.39 19.33
C PRO A 300 11.94 -0.56 18.51
N ALA A 301 13.13 -0.31 19.05
CA ALA A 301 14.20 0.32 18.28
C ALA A 301 14.48 -0.52 17.02
N PHE A 302 14.96 0.12 15.96
CA PHE A 302 15.12 -0.54 14.66
C PHE A 302 16.00 -1.80 14.77
N GLU A 303 17.15 -1.70 15.44
CA GLU A 303 18.11 -2.78 15.67
C GLU A 303 17.53 -3.95 16.50
N ASP A 304 16.47 -3.72 17.25
CA ASP A 304 15.78 -4.71 18.08
C ASP A 304 14.64 -5.42 17.33
N ILE A 305 14.26 -4.94 16.14
CA ILE A 305 13.34 -5.68 15.26
C ILE A 305 14.09 -6.92 14.73
N PRO A 306 13.62 -8.15 15.02
CA PRO A 306 14.32 -9.35 14.56
C PRO A 306 14.45 -9.37 13.03
N LYS A 307 15.68 -9.40 12.54
CA LYS A 307 16.00 -9.33 11.12
C LYS A 307 15.99 -10.72 10.52
N VAL A 308 14.99 -11.00 9.69
CA VAL A 308 14.89 -12.26 8.96
C VAL A 308 15.91 -12.23 7.83
N VAL A 309 16.71 -13.28 7.70
CA VAL A 309 17.71 -13.39 6.62
C VAL A 309 17.67 -14.77 5.97
N SER A 310 18.07 -14.82 4.71
CA SER A 310 18.14 -16.05 3.93
C SER A 310 19.29 -15.97 2.94
N GLY A 311 19.91 -17.11 2.62
CA GLY A 311 20.89 -17.25 1.54
C GLY A 311 20.35 -18.16 0.43
N LEU A 312 20.84 -17.99 -0.81
CA LEU A 312 20.53 -18.91 -1.91
C LEU A 312 21.09 -20.32 -1.67
N ASP A 313 22.10 -20.43 -0.80
CA ASP A 313 22.72 -21.63 -0.26
C ASP A 313 23.18 -21.39 1.19
N ASN A 314 23.72 -22.44 1.84
CA ASN A 314 24.15 -22.38 3.24
C ASN A 314 25.34 -21.43 3.45
N GLU A 315 26.31 -21.42 2.53
CA GLU A 315 27.49 -20.55 2.64
C GLU A 315 27.09 -19.07 2.57
N SER A 316 26.15 -18.73 1.67
CA SER A 316 25.57 -17.39 1.60
C SER A 316 24.81 -17.04 2.87
N LEU A 317 24.03 -17.98 3.42
CA LEU A 317 23.28 -17.76 4.66
C LEU A 317 24.23 -17.48 5.83
N GLU A 318 25.27 -18.29 6.00
CA GLU A 318 26.29 -18.12 7.05
C GLU A 318 26.96 -16.75 6.95
N ARG A 319 27.37 -16.35 5.73
CA ARG A 319 28.00 -15.05 5.48
C ARG A 319 27.06 -13.88 5.80
N ILE A 320 25.80 -13.98 5.38
CA ILE A 320 24.79 -12.94 5.65
C ILE A 320 24.50 -12.83 7.14
N VAL A 321 24.36 -13.95 7.85
CA VAL A 321 24.16 -13.96 9.31
C VAL A 321 25.33 -13.28 10.02
N GLU A 322 26.58 -13.58 9.64
CA GLU A 322 27.77 -12.94 10.21
C GLU A 322 27.72 -11.42 10.04
N LEU A 323 27.45 -10.93 8.82
CA LEU A 323 27.45 -9.51 8.51
C LEU A 323 26.33 -8.74 9.22
N TYR A 324 25.12 -9.31 9.27
CA TYR A 324 23.94 -8.68 9.86
C TYR A 324 23.97 -8.71 11.39
N SER A 325 24.60 -9.72 11.99
CA SER A 325 24.72 -9.83 13.46
C SER A 325 25.59 -8.73 14.09
N ARG A 326 26.29 -7.93 13.27
CA ARG A 326 27.00 -6.72 13.72
C ARG A 326 26.11 -5.49 13.88
N VAL A 327 24.92 -5.51 13.26
CA VAL A 327 23.99 -4.37 13.19
C VAL A 327 22.70 -4.65 13.96
N PHE A 328 22.21 -5.88 13.93
CA PHE A 328 20.93 -6.27 14.54
C PHE A 328 21.13 -7.13 15.79
N THR A 329 20.34 -6.86 16.82
CA THR A 329 20.37 -7.61 18.09
C THR A 329 19.95 -9.07 17.89
N THR A 330 18.98 -9.32 17.00
CA THR A 330 18.48 -10.66 16.70
C THR A 330 18.39 -10.88 15.20
N VAL A 331 19.19 -11.82 14.69
CA VAL A 331 19.12 -12.30 13.31
C VAL A 331 18.40 -13.65 13.29
N VAL A 332 17.41 -13.80 12.41
CA VAL A 332 16.55 -14.98 12.28
C VAL A 332 16.79 -15.63 10.92
N PRO A 333 17.69 -16.62 10.81
CA PRO A 333 17.96 -17.29 9.55
C PRO A 333 16.79 -18.20 9.16
N VAL A 334 16.42 -18.17 7.88
CA VAL A 334 15.46 -19.10 7.26
C VAL A 334 16.08 -19.87 6.10
N SER A 335 15.46 -20.99 5.76
CA SER A 335 16.05 -22.01 4.88
C SER A 335 16.36 -21.57 3.45
N LYS A 336 15.65 -20.58 2.91
CA LYS A 336 15.80 -20.09 1.52
C LYS A 336 15.11 -18.73 1.31
N PRO A 337 15.45 -17.98 0.25
CA PRO A 337 14.86 -16.67 -0.02
C PRO A 337 13.35 -16.67 -0.13
N GLU A 338 12.76 -17.71 -0.72
CA GLU A 338 11.31 -17.80 -0.86
C GLU A 338 10.59 -17.76 0.50
N VAL A 339 11.18 -18.31 1.56
CA VAL A 339 10.59 -18.25 2.91
C VAL A 339 10.65 -16.83 3.46
N ALA A 340 11.75 -16.13 3.24
CA ALA A 340 11.94 -14.75 3.70
C ALA A 340 11.06 -13.75 2.90
N GLU A 341 10.98 -13.93 1.58
CA GLU A 341 10.07 -13.19 0.68
C GLU A 341 8.62 -13.39 1.10
N PHE A 342 8.20 -14.64 1.33
CA PHE A 342 6.86 -14.94 1.84
C PHE A 342 6.59 -14.29 3.19
N THR A 343 7.57 -14.26 4.10
CA THR A 343 7.37 -13.72 5.45
C THR A 343 6.86 -12.28 5.41
N LYS A 344 7.49 -11.41 4.62
CA LYS A 344 7.06 -10.01 4.46
C LYS A 344 5.67 -9.89 3.85
N LEU A 345 5.44 -10.63 2.77
CA LEU A 345 4.16 -10.56 2.05
C LEU A 345 3.03 -11.11 2.92
N TYR A 346 3.26 -12.23 3.59
CA TYR A 346 2.30 -12.86 4.51
C TYR A 346 1.92 -11.94 5.66
N GLU A 347 2.89 -11.29 6.31
CA GLU A 347 2.64 -10.31 7.38
C GLU A 347 1.69 -9.19 6.94
N ASN A 348 1.92 -8.61 5.75
CA ASN A 348 1.09 -7.54 5.22
C ASN A 348 -0.27 -8.03 4.72
N CYS A 349 -0.32 -9.21 4.08
CA CYS A 349 -1.56 -9.81 3.59
C CYS A 349 -2.49 -10.21 4.74
N GLN A 350 -1.94 -10.77 5.82
CA GLN A 350 -2.71 -11.07 7.03
C GLN A 350 -3.33 -9.79 7.61
N ARG A 351 -2.56 -8.69 7.69
CA ARG A 351 -3.09 -7.40 8.16
C ARG A 351 -4.22 -6.90 7.28
N LEU A 352 -4.06 -6.94 5.95
CA LEU A 352 -5.12 -6.54 5.03
C LEU A 352 -6.40 -7.38 5.22
N ILE A 353 -6.28 -8.71 5.26
CA ILE A 353 -7.43 -9.60 5.41
C ILE A 353 -8.19 -9.27 6.71
N ASN A 354 -7.47 -9.07 7.82
CA ASN A 354 -8.10 -8.74 9.08
C ASN A 354 -8.76 -7.35 9.09
N ILE A 355 -8.14 -6.36 8.43
CA ILE A 355 -8.73 -5.02 8.23
C ILE A 355 -10.01 -5.13 7.39
N ALA A 356 -9.98 -5.85 6.27
CA ALA A 356 -11.14 -6.05 5.42
C ALA A 356 -12.27 -6.76 6.19
N TYR A 357 -11.93 -7.80 6.96
CA TYR A 357 -12.90 -8.54 7.77
C TYR A 357 -13.55 -7.68 8.85
N VAL A 358 -12.77 -6.95 9.66
CA VAL A 358 -13.36 -6.11 10.71
C VAL A 358 -14.21 -4.97 10.13
N ASN A 359 -13.87 -4.49 8.94
CA ASN A 359 -14.66 -3.51 8.19
C ASN A 359 -16.01 -4.07 7.75
N GLU A 360 -16.06 -5.31 7.28
CA GLU A 360 -17.31 -6.00 6.94
C GLU A 360 -18.16 -6.26 8.19
N ILE A 361 -17.53 -6.65 9.30
CA ILE A 361 -18.21 -6.79 10.60
C ILE A 361 -18.77 -5.45 11.09
N ALA A 362 -18.08 -4.33 10.86
CA ALA A 362 -18.57 -3.00 11.21
C ALA A 362 -19.86 -2.65 10.47
N ASP A 363 -19.90 -2.92 9.16
CA ASP A 363 -21.08 -2.67 8.34
C ASP A 363 -22.26 -3.59 8.76
N ALA A 364 -21.97 -4.84 9.12
CA ALA A 364 -22.98 -5.75 9.68
C ALA A 364 -23.51 -5.27 11.03
N CYS A 365 -22.65 -4.82 11.95
CA CYS A 365 -23.06 -4.28 13.25
C CYS A 365 -23.98 -3.06 13.11
N GLN A 366 -23.68 -2.17 12.15
CA GLN A 366 -24.51 -1.00 11.84
C GLN A 366 -25.96 -1.38 11.50
N SER A 367 -26.16 -2.45 10.70
CA SER A 367 -27.50 -2.94 10.34
C SER A 367 -28.32 -3.47 11.53
N HIS A 368 -27.64 -3.81 12.63
CA HIS A 368 -28.24 -4.29 13.88
C HIS A 368 -28.27 -3.23 14.99
N GLY A 369 -27.80 -2.00 14.74
CA GLY A 369 -27.69 -0.97 15.77
C GLY A 369 -26.69 -1.30 16.89
N VAL A 370 -25.65 -2.09 16.57
CA VAL A 370 -24.60 -2.52 17.51
C VAL A 370 -23.34 -1.69 17.30
N ASP A 371 -22.68 -1.26 18.38
CA ASP A 371 -21.37 -0.60 18.30
C ASP A 371 -20.26 -1.65 18.08
N VAL A 372 -19.70 -1.68 16.87
CA VAL A 372 -18.58 -2.57 16.51
C VAL A 372 -17.36 -2.37 17.43
N HIS A 373 -17.12 -1.19 17.98
CA HIS A 373 -16.00 -0.96 18.89
C HIS A 373 -16.23 -1.66 20.22
N GLU A 374 -17.46 -1.68 20.73
CA GLU A 374 -17.83 -2.47 21.91
C GLU A 374 -17.62 -3.97 21.65
N VAL A 375 -18.04 -4.45 20.47
CA VAL A 375 -17.84 -5.85 20.06
C VAL A 375 -16.36 -6.22 20.01
N VAL A 376 -15.51 -5.39 19.40
CA VAL A 376 -14.06 -5.61 19.33
C VAL A 376 -13.45 -5.57 20.74
N MET A 377 -13.82 -4.60 21.57
CA MET A 377 -13.31 -4.48 22.94
C MET A 377 -13.70 -5.68 23.81
N ALA A 378 -14.97 -6.10 23.76
CA ALA A 378 -15.44 -7.28 24.48
C ALA A 378 -14.74 -8.55 23.99
N SER A 379 -14.59 -8.73 22.67
CA SER A 379 -13.88 -9.87 22.08
C SER A 379 -12.40 -9.91 22.47
N SER A 380 -11.78 -8.74 22.62
CA SER A 380 -10.37 -8.58 23.04
C SER A 380 -10.09 -9.07 24.46
N THR A 381 -11.12 -9.26 25.29
CA THR A 381 -10.95 -9.83 26.64
C THR A 381 -10.60 -11.32 26.59
N LYS A 382 -10.79 -11.99 25.45
CA LYS A 382 -10.43 -13.39 25.27
C LYS A 382 -8.90 -13.55 25.21
N PRO A 383 -8.29 -14.34 26.11
CA PRO A 383 -6.83 -14.39 26.23
C PRO A 383 -6.11 -15.17 25.11
N PHE A 384 -6.84 -15.76 24.17
CA PHE A 384 -6.27 -16.56 23.08
C PHE A 384 -7.13 -16.52 21.82
N GLY A 385 -6.47 -16.68 20.66
CA GLY A 385 -7.14 -16.87 19.37
C GLY A 385 -7.94 -15.67 18.85
N PHE A 386 -7.79 -14.50 19.48
CA PHE A 386 -8.37 -13.25 18.99
C PHE A 386 -7.28 -12.17 18.94
N THR A 387 -7.13 -11.56 17.77
CA THR A 387 -6.22 -10.45 17.54
C THR A 387 -7.09 -9.25 17.18
N PRO A 388 -7.15 -8.19 18.01
CA PRO A 388 -8.02 -7.06 17.72
C PRO A 388 -7.51 -6.27 16.53
N TYR A 389 -8.46 -5.93 15.65
CA TYR A 389 -8.32 -4.92 14.61
C TYR A 389 -9.45 -3.92 14.79
N THR A 390 -9.23 -2.68 14.40
CA THR A 390 -10.24 -1.62 14.49
C THR A 390 -10.77 -1.30 13.09
N PRO A 391 -12.08 -1.11 12.91
CA PRO A 391 -12.64 -0.61 11.66
C PRO A 391 -11.99 0.69 11.19
N SER A 392 -11.87 0.84 9.88
CA SER A 392 -11.32 2.01 9.22
C SER A 392 -12.02 2.25 7.86
N LEU A 393 -11.60 3.28 7.13
CA LEU A 393 -11.98 3.48 5.73
C LEU A 393 -11.34 2.43 4.79
N GLY A 394 -10.32 1.73 5.25
CA GLY A 394 -9.47 0.83 4.49
C GLY A 394 -8.01 0.93 4.94
N ALA A 395 -7.19 -0.01 4.50
CA ALA A 395 -5.73 0.07 4.59
C ALA A 395 -5.19 0.95 3.45
N GLY A 396 -4.23 1.81 3.79
CA GLY A 396 -3.51 2.66 2.83
C GLY A 396 -1.98 2.53 2.93
N GLY A 397 -1.27 3.37 2.17
CA GLY A 397 0.19 3.42 2.13
C GLY A 397 0.82 2.41 1.16
N HIS A 398 2.14 2.47 0.98
CA HIS A 398 2.85 1.71 -0.06
C HIS A 398 2.96 0.19 0.16
N CYS A 399 2.53 -0.33 1.32
CA CYS A 399 2.78 -1.72 1.71
C CYS A 399 1.50 -2.56 1.79
N ILE A 400 0.59 -2.22 2.70
CA ILE A 400 -0.55 -3.08 3.04
C ILE A 400 -1.54 -3.26 1.88
N PRO A 401 -1.98 -2.21 1.17
CA PRO A 401 -2.88 -2.38 0.02
C PRO A 401 -2.17 -2.89 -1.25
N VAL A 402 -0.83 -2.91 -1.27
CA VAL A 402 -0.03 -3.20 -2.47
C VAL A 402 0.54 -4.64 -2.46
N ASN A 403 1.17 -5.06 -1.36
CA ASN A 403 1.79 -6.39 -1.22
C ASN A 403 0.86 -7.58 -1.51
N PRO A 404 -0.47 -7.53 -1.31
CA PRO A 404 -1.38 -8.57 -1.76
C PRO A 404 -1.20 -8.92 -3.23
N PHE A 405 -1.03 -7.91 -4.09
CA PHE A 405 -0.86 -8.11 -5.53
C PHE A 405 0.50 -8.72 -5.88
N TYR A 406 1.52 -8.56 -5.01
CA TYR A 406 2.82 -9.22 -5.21
C TYR A 406 2.68 -10.74 -5.08
N LEU A 407 1.84 -11.22 -4.14
CA LEU A 407 1.51 -12.65 -4.05
C LEU A 407 0.57 -13.08 -5.17
N LEU A 408 -0.46 -12.28 -5.47
CA LEU A 408 -1.44 -12.63 -6.51
C LEU A 408 -0.82 -12.69 -7.92
N ALA A 409 0.32 -12.04 -8.14
CA ALA A 409 1.07 -12.12 -9.40
C ALA A 409 1.51 -13.55 -9.76
N ASN A 410 1.70 -14.44 -8.78
CA ASN A 410 2.09 -15.83 -9.05
C ASN A 410 1.44 -16.89 -8.13
N CYS A 411 0.50 -16.50 -7.28
CA CYS A 411 -0.26 -17.39 -6.40
C CYS A 411 -1.76 -17.15 -6.56
N ASP A 412 -2.55 -18.22 -6.70
CA ASP A 412 -4.00 -18.14 -6.64
C ASP A 412 -4.48 -18.18 -5.18
N LEU A 413 -4.93 -17.03 -4.66
CA LEU A 413 -5.33 -16.84 -3.27
C LEU A 413 -6.70 -16.13 -3.22
N PRO A 414 -7.82 -16.85 -3.42
CA PRO A 414 -9.14 -16.23 -3.57
C PRO A 414 -9.56 -15.38 -2.37
N LEU A 415 -9.29 -15.82 -1.14
CA LEU A 415 -9.59 -15.04 0.06
C LEU A 415 -8.82 -13.71 0.10
N LEU A 416 -7.53 -13.73 -0.24
CA LEU A 416 -6.70 -12.53 -0.29
C LEU A 416 -7.18 -11.58 -1.39
N LYS A 417 -7.54 -12.12 -2.55
CA LYS A 417 -8.11 -11.34 -3.66
C LYS A 417 -9.40 -10.66 -3.26
N SER A 418 -10.33 -11.37 -2.61
CA SER A 418 -11.56 -10.78 -2.09
C SER A 418 -11.29 -9.68 -1.07
N ALA A 419 -10.36 -9.88 -0.14
CA ALA A 419 -9.99 -8.85 0.84
C ALA A 419 -9.35 -7.61 0.18
N ALA A 420 -8.49 -7.79 -0.82
CA ALA A 420 -7.85 -6.69 -1.52
C ALA A 420 -8.87 -5.84 -2.31
N LEU A 421 -9.81 -6.51 -3.00
CA LEU A 421 -10.89 -5.83 -3.72
C LEU A 421 -11.85 -5.13 -2.76
N ALA A 422 -12.23 -5.77 -1.65
CA ALA A 422 -13.07 -5.15 -0.63
C ALA A 422 -12.42 -3.89 -0.04
N ASN A 423 -11.09 -3.91 0.18
CA ASN A 423 -10.35 -2.75 0.64
C ASN A 423 -10.36 -1.59 -0.37
N GLN A 424 -10.21 -1.88 -1.66
CA GLN A 424 -10.27 -0.86 -2.73
C GLN A 424 -11.68 -0.28 -2.91
N GLN A 425 -12.72 -1.08 -2.75
CA GLN A 425 -14.11 -0.66 -2.96
C GLN A 425 -14.71 0.08 -1.77
N ARG A 426 -14.22 -0.18 -0.55
CA ARG A 426 -14.78 0.40 0.68
C ARG A 426 -14.88 1.93 0.66
N PRO A 427 -13.85 2.70 0.27
CA PRO A 427 -13.96 4.16 0.23
C PRO A 427 -15.06 4.66 -0.71
N VAL A 428 -15.28 3.98 -1.84
CA VAL A 428 -16.34 4.31 -2.80
C VAL A 428 -17.73 4.06 -2.19
N ALA A 429 -17.92 2.92 -1.52
CA ALA A 429 -19.17 2.62 -0.83
C ALA A 429 -19.45 3.63 0.29
N LYS A 430 -18.42 3.99 1.07
CA LYS A 430 -18.54 5.00 2.14
C LYS A 430 -18.78 6.41 1.61
N ALA A 431 -18.31 6.76 0.41
CA ALA A 431 -18.67 8.03 -0.24
C ALA A 431 -20.18 8.13 -0.53
N GLN A 432 -20.82 7.02 -0.92
CA GLN A 432 -22.27 6.97 -1.16
C GLN A 432 -23.06 7.15 0.15
N GLU A 433 -22.60 6.52 1.23
CA GLU A 433 -23.18 6.70 2.58
C GLU A 433 -23.08 8.15 3.03
N VAL A 434 -21.89 8.76 2.93
CA VAL A 434 -21.67 10.18 3.27
C VAL A 434 -22.54 11.10 2.43
N LYS A 435 -22.70 10.83 1.13
CA LYS A 435 -23.58 11.62 0.25
C LYS A 435 -25.02 11.62 0.76
N GLN A 436 -25.53 10.48 1.20
CA GLN A 436 -26.90 10.37 1.70
C GLN A 436 -27.07 11.20 2.98
N ILE A 437 -26.15 11.02 3.93
CA ILE A 437 -26.11 11.78 5.19
C ILE A 437 -26.02 13.29 4.92
N ALA A 438 -25.12 13.69 4.01
CA ALA A 438 -24.90 15.09 3.69
C ALA A 438 -26.11 15.74 3.01
N LYS A 439 -26.84 15.00 2.17
CA LYS A 439 -28.10 15.48 1.58
C LYS A 439 -29.19 15.70 2.63
N GLU A 440 -29.29 14.81 3.62
CA GLU A 440 -30.24 14.96 4.72
C GLU A 440 -29.89 16.16 5.59
N ALA A 441 -28.61 16.31 5.97
CA ALA A 441 -28.10 17.47 6.70
C ALA A 441 -28.39 18.77 5.93
N PHE A 442 -28.09 18.81 4.63
CA PHE A 442 -28.34 19.96 3.77
C PHE A 442 -29.83 20.29 3.63
N ALA A 443 -30.71 19.29 3.60
CA ALA A 443 -32.16 19.52 3.52
C ALA A 443 -32.71 20.24 4.75
N THR A 444 -32.08 20.06 5.91
CA THR A 444 -32.42 20.74 7.18
C THR A 444 -31.66 22.05 7.39
N ARG A 445 -30.75 22.41 6.48
CA ARG A 445 -29.99 23.67 6.55
C ARG A 445 -30.94 24.87 6.39
N THR A 446 -30.76 25.86 7.27
CA THR A 446 -31.48 27.13 7.16
C THR A 446 -30.73 28.03 6.18
N PHE A 447 -31.48 28.65 5.27
CA PHE A 447 -30.97 29.61 4.29
C PHE A 447 -31.68 30.95 4.49
N ALA A 448 -30.98 32.06 4.33
CA ALA A 448 -31.55 33.40 4.44
C ALA A 448 -32.45 33.73 3.24
N SER A 449 -32.23 33.11 2.08
CA SER A 449 -33.09 33.26 0.91
C SER A 449 -33.19 32.00 0.05
N ALA A 450 -34.20 31.96 -0.84
CA ALA A 450 -34.34 30.89 -1.83
C ALA A 450 -33.20 30.88 -2.85
N GLU A 451 -32.63 32.05 -3.16
CA GLU A 451 -31.49 32.20 -4.06
C GLU A 451 -30.21 31.65 -3.44
N GLU A 452 -30.00 31.88 -2.13
CA GLU A 452 -28.90 31.28 -1.38
C GLU A 452 -29.01 29.75 -1.42
N ARG A 453 -30.21 29.22 -1.14
CA ARG A 453 -30.47 27.78 -1.21
C ARG A 453 -30.20 27.19 -2.59
N ALA A 454 -30.58 27.89 -3.66
CA ALA A 454 -30.40 27.43 -5.04
C ALA A 454 -28.91 27.38 -5.45
N ASN A 455 -28.09 28.27 -4.89
CA ASN A 455 -26.66 28.37 -5.20
C ASN A 455 -25.78 27.55 -4.23
N ALA A 456 -26.33 27.13 -3.09
CA ALA A 456 -25.60 26.37 -2.09
C ALA A 456 -25.27 24.95 -2.57
N LYS A 457 -24.03 24.53 -2.31
CA LYS A 457 -23.57 23.16 -2.55
C LYS A 457 -23.61 22.36 -1.24
N VAL A 458 -23.81 21.05 -1.36
CA VAL A 458 -23.64 20.13 -0.25
C VAL A 458 -22.14 19.99 0.02
N SER A 459 -21.69 20.37 1.21
CA SER A 459 -20.28 20.47 1.56
C SER A 459 -19.88 19.45 2.62
N VAL A 460 -18.71 18.83 2.44
CA VAL A 460 -18.15 17.83 3.35
C VAL A 460 -16.69 18.18 3.67
N ALA A 461 -16.29 18.06 4.93
CA ALA A 461 -14.89 18.12 5.35
C ALA A 461 -14.40 16.73 5.79
N ILE A 462 -13.20 16.33 5.34
CA ILE A 462 -12.50 15.13 5.82
C ILE A 462 -11.46 15.57 6.86
N LEU A 463 -11.60 15.10 8.10
CA LEU A 463 -10.59 15.27 9.14
C LEU A 463 -9.58 14.12 9.09
N GLY A 464 -8.32 14.46 8.77
CA GLY A 464 -7.23 13.52 8.52
C GLY A 464 -7.24 13.02 7.07
N MET A 465 -6.31 13.51 6.26
CA MET A 465 -6.27 13.24 4.82
C MET A 465 -5.20 12.22 4.43
N GLY A 466 -4.10 12.10 5.18
CA GLY A 466 -3.06 11.11 4.90
C GLY A 466 -3.54 9.66 5.02
N PHE A 467 -2.74 8.69 4.56
CA PHE A 467 -3.08 7.26 4.71
C PHE A 467 -2.99 6.77 6.17
N LYS A 468 -2.21 7.49 7.00
CA LYS A 468 -2.00 7.25 8.43
C LYS A 468 -1.84 8.59 9.11
N ARG A 469 -2.23 8.67 10.38
CA ARG A 469 -2.07 9.87 11.18
C ARG A 469 -0.60 10.25 11.33
N GLY A 470 -0.31 11.55 11.14
CA GLY A 470 1.04 12.10 11.23
C GLY A 470 1.90 11.86 9.99
N GLU A 471 1.33 11.41 8.89
CA GLU A 471 2.01 11.21 7.60
C GLU A 471 1.42 12.15 6.55
N ALA A 472 2.28 12.89 5.84
CA ALA A 472 1.88 13.82 4.77
C ALA A 472 1.52 13.12 3.45
N SER A 473 1.89 11.84 3.30
CA SER A 473 1.74 11.12 2.03
C SER A 473 0.28 10.74 1.74
N LEU A 474 -0.13 11.01 0.50
CA LEU A 474 -1.42 10.61 -0.06
C LEU A 474 -1.34 9.28 -0.83
N ALA A 475 -0.17 8.66 -0.91
CA ALA A 475 0.02 7.45 -1.69
C ALA A 475 -0.85 6.30 -1.16
N TYR A 476 -1.72 5.79 -2.03
CA TYR A 476 -2.71 4.76 -1.71
C TYR A 476 -3.58 5.08 -0.48
N ALA A 477 -3.77 6.36 -0.15
CA ALA A 477 -4.61 6.75 0.97
C ALA A 477 -6.11 6.51 0.61
N PRO A 478 -6.88 5.76 1.42
CA PRO A 478 -8.29 5.48 1.12
C PRO A 478 -9.14 6.77 1.13
N THR A 479 -8.69 7.79 1.83
CA THR A 479 -9.24 9.15 1.87
C THR A 479 -9.22 9.85 0.50
N VAL A 480 -8.20 9.59 -0.33
CA VAL A 480 -8.13 10.12 -1.71
C VAL A 480 -9.29 9.56 -2.53
N THR A 481 -9.46 8.24 -2.53
CA THR A 481 -10.57 7.59 -3.24
C THR A 481 -11.93 8.04 -2.71
N LEU A 482 -12.07 8.20 -1.39
CA LEU A 482 -13.28 8.75 -0.78
C LEU A 482 -13.57 10.17 -1.29
N ALA A 483 -12.57 11.06 -1.26
CA ALA A 483 -12.69 12.45 -1.67
C ALA A 483 -13.03 12.59 -3.17
N ASP A 484 -12.31 11.87 -4.03
CA ASP A 484 -12.57 11.82 -5.48
C ASP A 484 -13.99 11.30 -5.75
N SER A 485 -14.39 10.20 -5.11
CA SER A 485 -15.74 9.63 -5.26
C SER A 485 -16.83 10.61 -4.81
N MET A 486 -16.61 11.35 -3.71
CA MET A 486 -17.56 12.37 -3.25
C MET A 486 -17.67 13.55 -4.21
N GLN A 487 -16.58 13.98 -4.83
CA GLN A 487 -16.59 15.02 -5.88
C GLN A 487 -17.34 14.54 -7.13
N GLU A 488 -17.08 13.32 -7.60
CA GLU A 488 -17.82 12.70 -8.72
C GLU A 488 -19.32 12.59 -8.42
N LEU A 489 -19.68 12.39 -7.15
CA LEU A 489 -21.06 12.37 -6.67
C LEU A 489 -21.69 13.77 -6.55
N GLY A 490 -20.95 14.84 -6.81
CA GLY A 490 -21.39 16.24 -6.83
C GLY A 490 -21.25 17.01 -5.52
N LEU A 491 -20.47 16.50 -4.56
CA LEU A 491 -20.23 17.17 -3.27
C LEU A 491 -19.07 18.16 -3.36
N SER A 492 -19.15 19.27 -2.60
CA SER A 492 -18.00 20.15 -2.36
C SER A 492 -17.14 19.53 -1.26
N VAL A 493 -15.93 19.08 -1.61
CA VAL A 493 -15.05 18.35 -0.69
C VAL A 493 -13.92 19.25 -0.20
N HIS A 494 -13.75 19.25 1.12
CA HIS A 494 -12.68 19.92 1.84
C HIS A 494 -11.93 18.92 2.73
N TYR A 495 -10.72 19.26 3.16
CA TYR A 495 -9.97 18.48 4.13
C TYR A 495 -9.37 19.35 5.23
N ILE A 496 -9.18 18.75 6.41
CA ILE A 496 -8.52 19.32 7.57
C ILE A 496 -7.37 18.37 7.92
N ASP A 497 -6.14 18.81 7.66
CA ASP A 497 -4.91 18.06 7.96
C ASP A 497 -3.74 19.04 8.12
N ASP A 498 -2.86 18.78 9.08
CA ASP A 498 -1.70 19.64 9.38
C ASP A 498 -0.54 19.41 8.42
N TYR A 499 -0.38 18.17 7.92
CA TYR A 499 0.80 17.71 7.20
C TYR A 499 0.55 17.60 5.71
N VAL A 500 -0.65 17.13 5.32
CA VAL A 500 -1.00 17.05 3.91
C VAL A 500 -1.16 18.46 3.33
N LYS A 501 -0.44 18.71 2.24
CA LYS A 501 -0.57 19.92 1.43
C LYS A 501 -0.86 19.52 -0.01
N THR A 502 -2.07 19.83 -0.46
CA THR A 502 -2.53 19.57 -1.83
C THR A 502 -3.61 20.59 -2.21
N ASP A 503 -3.65 20.93 -3.50
CA ASP A 503 -4.63 21.81 -4.13
C ASP A 503 -5.81 21.05 -4.78
N ARG A 504 -5.79 19.70 -4.76
CA ARG A 504 -6.85 18.85 -5.32
C ARG A 504 -8.23 19.07 -4.69
N TRP A 505 -8.24 19.42 -3.40
CA TRP A 505 -9.44 19.73 -2.62
C TRP A 505 -9.19 20.98 -1.78
N GLY A 506 -10.26 21.65 -1.32
CA GLY A 506 -10.09 22.82 -0.46
C GLY A 506 -9.54 22.45 0.92
N GLN A 507 -8.44 23.06 1.35
CA GLN A 507 -7.95 22.92 2.73
C GLN A 507 -8.73 23.86 3.66
N ILE A 508 -9.20 23.34 4.79
CA ILE A 508 -9.68 24.12 5.92
C ILE A 508 -8.59 24.05 6.99
N GLU A 509 -8.09 25.21 7.40
CA GLU A 509 -7.09 25.30 8.46
C GLU A 509 -7.62 24.68 9.75
N LYS A 510 -6.78 23.88 10.42
CA LYS A 510 -7.17 23.17 11.64
C LYS A 510 -7.65 24.10 12.76
N ASN A 511 -7.14 25.32 12.82
CA ASN A 511 -7.59 26.33 13.79
C ASN A 511 -9.08 26.67 13.64
N VAL A 512 -9.67 26.51 12.45
CA VAL A 512 -11.12 26.70 12.27
C VAL A 512 -11.91 25.64 13.06
N LEU A 513 -11.45 24.39 13.06
CA LEU A 513 -12.05 23.35 13.92
C LEU A 513 -11.78 23.64 15.41
N MET A 514 -10.56 24.02 15.76
CA MET A 514 -10.13 24.09 17.16
C MET A 514 -10.65 25.32 17.90
N GLU A 515 -10.52 26.50 17.29
CA GLU A 515 -10.80 27.80 17.90
C GLU A 515 -12.21 28.28 17.58
N THR A 516 -12.67 28.10 16.33
CA THR A 516 -13.97 28.59 15.85
C THR A 516 -14.89 27.49 15.29
N PRO A 517 -15.20 26.40 16.03
CA PRO A 517 -16.02 25.30 15.51
C PRO A 517 -17.38 25.74 14.95
N ALA A 518 -17.99 26.81 15.46
CA ALA A 518 -19.22 27.36 14.89
C ALA A 518 -19.06 27.82 13.43
N ALA A 519 -17.90 28.35 13.06
CA ALA A 519 -17.60 28.71 11.66
C ALA A 519 -17.50 27.45 10.80
N LEU A 520 -16.84 26.38 11.27
CA LEU A 520 -16.82 25.09 10.58
C LEU A 520 -18.24 24.54 10.41
N ASP A 521 -19.05 24.64 11.47
CA ASP A 521 -20.45 24.19 11.52
C ASP A 521 -21.31 24.88 10.45
N GLU A 522 -21.02 26.12 10.07
CA GLU A 522 -21.69 26.85 8.98
C GLU A 522 -21.11 26.53 7.59
N MET A 523 -19.84 26.17 7.51
CA MET A 523 -19.13 25.88 6.25
C MET A 523 -19.52 24.54 5.64
N VAL A 524 -19.70 23.49 6.46
CA VAL A 524 -19.90 22.11 5.97
C VAL A 524 -21.16 21.46 6.54
N ASP A 525 -21.74 20.54 5.79
CA ASP A 525 -22.92 19.78 6.21
C ASP A 525 -22.53 18.48 6.93
N VAL A 526 -21.35 17.92 6.59
CA VAL A 526 -20.79 16.72 7.23
C VAL A 526 -19.30 16.88 7.49
N VAL A 527 -18.84 16.41 8.65
CA VAL A 527 -17.43 16.17 8.94
C VAL A 527 -17.19 14.66 9.01
N VAL A 528 -16.36 14.14 8.10
CA VAL A 528 -15.92 12.74 8.09
C VAL A 528 -14.61 12.63 8.85
N VAL A 529 -14.61 11.86 9.94
CA VAL A 529 -13.43 11.57 10.75
C VAL A 529 -12.77 10.30 10.20
N ALA A 530 -11.76 10.49 9.33
CA ALA A 530 -11.08 9.41 8.62
C ALA A 530 -9.83 8.90 9.34
N GLN A 531 -9.26 9.71 10.24
CA GLN A 531 -8.19 9.32 11.15
C GLN A 531 -8.60 9.56 12.60
N LYS A 532 -8.05 8.75 13.51
CA LYS A 532 -8.35 8.85 14.94
C LYS A 532 -8.04 10.26 15.46
N PRO A 533 -9.05 11.01 15.96
CA PRO A 533 -8.85 12.38 16.40
C PRO A 533 -8.16 12.42 17.76
N LEU A 534 -7.44 13.52 18.01
CA LEU A 534 -7.00 13.93 19.34
C LEU A 534 -8.19 14.19 20.26
N ALA A 535 -7.98 14.03 21.57
CA ALA A 535 -9.01 14.32 22.57
C ALA A 535 -9.54 15.77 22.50
N GLU A 536 -8.71 16.73 22.06
CA GLU A 536 -9.12 18.11 21.82
C GLU A 536 -9.93 18.28 20.53
N GLU A 537 -9.57 17.58 19.45
CA GLU A 537 -10.35 17.54 18.21
C GLU A 537 -11.72 16.88 18.46
N THR A 538 -11.78 15.80 19.25
CA THR A 538 -13.05 15.18 19.67
C THR A 538 -13.93 16.17 20.42
N ARG A 539 -13.37 16.93 21.36
CA ARG A 539 -14.11 17.98 22.09
C ARG A 539 -14.57 19.10 21.17
N ALA A 540 -13.79 19.43 20.14
CA ALA A 540 -14.19 20.41 19.12
C ALA A 540 -15.35 19.90 18.25
N LEU A 541 -15.27 18.66 17.77
CA LEU A 541 -16.33 18.01 16.98
C LEU A 541 -17.65 17.92 17.76
N GLN A 542 -17.60 17.67 19.08
CA GLN A 542 -18.79 17.65 19.95
C GLN A 542 -19.48 19.02 20.11
N ARG A 543 -18.80 20.12 19.75
CA ARG A 543 -19.39 21.47 19.78
C ARG A 543 -20.13 21.82 18.49
N LEU A 544 -20.04 20.99 17.45
CA LEU A 544 -20.80 21.18 16.21
C LEU A 544 -22.28 20.85 16.49
N THR A 545 -23.17 21.75 16.07
CA THR A 545 -24.60 21.66 16.32
C THR A 545 -25.42 21.37 15.07
N ARG A 546 -24.88 21.70 13.89
CA ARG A 546 -25.55 21.55 12.59
C ARG A 546 -24.93 20.46 11.74
N ALA A 547 -23.61 20.49 11.55
CA ALA A 547 -22.86 19.54 10.76
C ALA A 547 -22.92 18.16 11.42
N GLN A 548 -23.24 17.14 10.65
CA GLN A 548 -23.19 15.77 11.15
C GLN A 548 -21.76 15.27 11.18
N VAL A 549 -21.39 14.52 12.23
CA VAL A 549 -20.05 13.95 12.36
C VAL A 549 -20.12 12.44 12.13
N VAL A 550 -19.42 11.96 11.11
CA VAL A 550 -19.35 10.54 10.74
C VAL A 550 -17.97 9.99 11.07
N TYR A 551 -17.91 8.95 11.89
CA TYR A 551 -16.65 8.31 12.28
C TYR A 551 -16.41 7.04 11.47
N PHE A 552 -15.39 7.06 10.61
CA PHE A 552 -14.87 5.83 9.99
C PHE A 552 -13.67 5.28 10.74
N SER A 553 -13.06 6.08 11.60
CA SER A 553 -12.09 5.66 12.60
C SER A 553 -12.49 6.26 13.94
N LYS A 554 -12.50 5.44 15.01
CA LYS A 554 -12.63 5.91 16.40
C LYS A 554 -11.35 5.62 17.17
#